data_AF-A0A9J6AC20-F1
#
_entry.id   AF-A0A9J6AC20-F1
#
_cell.length_a   1.000
_cell.length_b   1.000
_cell.length_c   1.000
_cell.angle_alpha   90.00
_cell.angle_beta   90.00
_cell.angle_gamma   90.00
#
_symmetry.space_group_name_H-M   'P 1'
#
loop_
_entity.id
_entity.type
_entity.pdbx_description
1 polymer ?
#
loop_
_entity_poly.entity_id
_entity_poly.type
_entity_poly.pdbx_seq_one_letter_code
_entity_poly.pdbx_strand_id
1 'polypeptide(L)'
;MIQPFQNNRSYVVLSRHTVEWMQKYALEQLVELSCNLYKMLIEGVERLKVNTQLVKLILQILRSALRISQKRKVYQPHFTLSVESLLQLCEVVDECCDGRQSLVAQIGLEAVLMSTPPVTILQMMWLFYTKIRRAVSSEDKEKVSKFVRWATLTALQSNIEEVHGPENFDCIMRLQSDEESDDSLISKLVRWLAASVIVGKHSLKFSNLDLCHSFDRSKLNNLLSLMEWDDQRCSSTSRTFACEETLASSVFFLQQLQRTNYTVLPSVVSALCLLLSSSLSCTETDILGDDAIQLATLFSKINCPAEAYPTWRWSFYQPWKDQSSEPSDAAKLEKNQACEMLLVVISKLLGRNSLYSNFLSFQDVDKLGVFDWERHILKPQ
;
A
#
# COMPACT_ATOMS: atom_id res chain seq x y z
N MET A 1 38.64 -29.71 7.36
CA MET A 1 37.60 -29.36 6.36
C MET A 1 36.29 -29.98 6.84
N ILE A 2 35.62 -29.33 7.80
CA ILE A 2 34.39 -29.82 8.45
C ILE A 2 33.24 -28.93 7.96
N GLN A 3 32.16 -29.57 7.52
CA GLN A 3 31.03 -28.96 6.82
C GLN A 3 30.24 -27.98 7.70
N PRO A 4 29.93 -26.75 7.23
CA PRO A 4 29.03 -25.82 7.92
C PRO A 4 27.53 -26.10 7.68
N PHE A 5 27.18 -27.15 6.92
CA PHE A 5 25.81 -27.38 6.45
C PHE A 5 24.84 -28.01 7.47
N GLN A 6 25.33 -28.60 8.57
CA GLN A 6 24.44 -29.27 9.55
C GLN A 6 23.88 -28.33 10.62
N ASN A 7 24.58 -27.25 10.99
CA ASN A 7 24.08 -26.30 11.99
C ASN A 7 22.87 -25.50 11.48
N ASN A 8 22.82 -25.14 10.20
CA ASN A 8 21.73 -24.31 9.68
C ASN A 8 20.35 -25.01 9.72
N ARG A 9 20.30 -26.34 9.64
CA ARG A 9 19.01 -27.07 9.68
C ARG A 9 18.38 -27.11 11.08
N SER A 10 19.18 -27.25 12.15
CA SER A 10 18.64 -27.33 13.51
C SER A 10 18.08 -25.99 13.99
N TYR A 11 18.71 -24.87 13.64
CA TYR A 11 18.23 -23.53 14.01
C TYR A 11 16.95 -23.13 13.26
N VAL A 12 16.80 -23.50 11.98
CA VAL A 12 15.57 -23.25 11.19
C VAL A 12 14.38 -24.06 11.72
N VAL A 13 14.62 -25.29 12.16
CA VAL A 13 13.58 -26.12 12.79
C VAL A 13 13.16 -25.54 14.15
N LEU A 14 14.12 -25.09 14.97
CA LEU A 14 13.84 -24.43 16.25
C LEU A 14 13.07 -23.12 16.07
N SER A 15 13.42 -22.33 15.05
CA SER A 15 12.78 -21.04 14.76
C SER A 15 11.32 -21.22 14.31
N ARG A 16 11.06 -22.22 13.45
CA ARG A 16 9.69 -22.58 13.02
C ARG A 16 8.82 -23.04 14.19
N HIS A 17 9.34 -23.95 15.03
CA HIS A 17 8.62 -24.40 16.23
C HIS A 17 8.36 -23.27 17.23
N THR A 18 9.28 -22.31 17.34
CA THR A 18 9.09 -21.14 18.21
C THR A 18 7.97 -20.24 17.67
N VAL A 19 7.91 -20.00 16.36
CA VAL A 19 6.83 -19.24 15.72
C VAL A 19 5.48 -19.96 15.89
N GLU A 20 5.42 -21.26 15.62
CA GLU A 20 4.21 -22.06 15.80
C GLU A 20 3.72 -22.04 17.25
N TRP A 21 4.65 -22.17 18.21
CA TRP A 21 4.36 -22.09 19.63
C TRP A 21 3.85 -20.70 20.02
N MET A 22 4.52 -19.63 19.58
CA MET A 22 4.10 -18.25 19.86
C MET A 22 2.70 -17.97 19.29
N GLN A 23 2.44 -18.40 18.05
CA GLN A 23 1.12 -18.24 17.41
C GLN A 23 0.00 -18.90 18.22
N LYS A 24 0.29 -20.08 18.77
CA LYS A 24 -0.70 -20.92 19.44
C LYS A 24 -0.90 -20.57 20.91
N TYR A 25 0.14 -20.14 21.61
CA TYR A 25 0.12 -20.07 23.07
C TYR A 25 0.56 -18.73 23.68
N ALA A 26 1.17 -17.82 22.91
CA ALA A 26 1.77 -16.61 23.48
C ALA A 26 1.57 -15.34 22.64
N LEU A 27 0.62 -15.32 21.71
CA LEU A 27 0.45 -14.16 20.84
C LEU A 27 -0.07 -12.97 21.62
N GLU A 28 -0.98 -13.18 22.58
CA GLU A 28 -1.57 -12.11 23.38
C GLU A 28 -0.47 -11.37 24.16
N GLN A 29 0.48 -12.10 24.74
CA GLN A 29 1.64 -11.53 25.43
C GLN A 29 2.61 -10.87 24.45
N LEU A 30 2.81 -11.45 23.27
CA LEU A 30 3.65 -10.85 22.23
C LEU A 30 3.05 -9.52 21.73
N VAL A 31 1.73 -9.46 21.58
CA VAL A 31 0.99 -8.25 21.19
C VAL A 31 1.05 -7.21 22.30
N GLU A 32 0.87 -7.60 23.57
CA GLU A 32 1.00 -6.69 24.70
C GLU A 32 2.41 -6.10 24.79
N LEU A 33 3.44 -6.93 24.68
CA LEU A 33 4.83 -6.49 24.61
C LEU A 33 5.03 -5.52 23.45
N SER A 34 4.52 -5.87 22.26
CA SER A 34 4.60 -5.04 21.06
C SER A 34 3.93 -3.68 21.26
N CYS A 35 2.76 -3.63 21.88
CA CYS A 35 2.06 -2.39 22.21
C CYS A 35 2.87 -1.52 23.18
N ASN A 36 3.50 -2.12 24.18
CA ASN A 36 4.33 -1.38 25.15
C ASN A 36 5.61 -0.85 24.50
N LEU A 37 6.25 -1.64 23.63
CA LEU A 37 7.41 -1.20 22.86
C LEU A 37 7.06 -0.10 21.86
N TYR A 38 5.90 -0.20 21.20
CA TYR A 38 5.36 0.87 20.36
C TYR A 38 5.17 2.16 21.16
N LYS A 39 4.51 2.11 22.32
CA LYS A 39 4.34 3.29 23.18
C LYS A 39 5.69 3.89 23.60
N MET A 40 6.66 3.05 23.96
CA MET A 40 8.01 3.51 24.28
C MET A 40 8.69 4.20 23.10
N LEU A 41 8.44 3.73 21.87
CA LEU A 41 8.95 4.35 20.65
C LEU A 41 8.33 5.75 20.45
N ILE A 42 7.01 5.88 20.61
CA ILE A 42 6.29 7.16 20.46
C ILE A 42 6.67 8.17 21.55
N GLU A 43 6.61 7.77 22.82
CA GLU A 43 6.87 8.66 23.96
C GLU A 43 8.37 8.96 24.14
N GLY A 44 9.23 8.09 23.65
CA GLY A 44 10.68 8.13 23.86
C GLY A 44 11.49 8.71 22.70
N VAL A 45 10.85 9.25 21.65
CA VAL A 45 11.52 9.60 20.37
C VAL A 45 12.80 10.42 20.56
N GLU A 46 12.78 11.48 21.38
CA GLU A 46 13.95 12.34 21.62
C GLU A 46 15.15 11.60 22.22
N ARG A 47 14.90 10.62 23.09
CA ARG A 47 15.98 9.81 23.71
C ARG A 47 16.43 8.69 22.78
N LEU A 48 15.52 8.18 21.96
CA LEU A 48 15.74 7.04 21.09
C LEU A 48 16.45 7.42 19.78
N LYS A 49 16.35 8.66 19.31
CA LYS A 49 17.14 9.19 18.18
C LYS A 49 18.63 8.91 18.32
N VAL A 50 19.16 9.02 19.54
CA VAL A 50 20.59 8.79 19.84
C VAL A 50 20.96 7.29 19.84
N ASN A 51 19.96 6.39 19.92
CA ASN A 51 20.15 4.95 19.98
C ASN A 51 19.37 4.23 18.87
N THR A 52 19.81 4.43 17.63
CA THR A 52 19.24 3.82 16.42
C THR A 52 19.16 2.29 16.49
N GLN A 53 20.10 1.65 17.20
CA GLN A 53 20.10 0.19 17.38
C GLN A 53 18.92 -0.28 18.24
N LEU A 54 18.56 0.46 19.29
CA LEU A 54 17.38 0.15 20.11
C LEU A 54 16.09 0.35 19.31
N VAL A 55 15.99 1.42 18.53
CA VAL A 55 14.85 1.65 17.61
C VAL A 55 14.71 0.48 16.63
N LYS A 56 15.82 0.07 15.99
CA LYS A 56 15.87 -1.07 15.09
C LYS A 56 15.35 -2.35 15.75
N LEU A 57 15.76 -2.65 16.98
CA LEU A 57 15.30 -3.82 17.72
C LEU A 57 13.79 -3.78 18.03
N ILE A 58 13.28 -2.63 18.46
CA ILE A 58 11.85 -2.43 18.73
C ILE A 58 11.03 -2.68 17.44
N LEU A 59 11.45 -2.08 16.33
CA LEU A 59 10.77 -2.25 15.03
C LEU A 59 10.84 -3.70 14.55
N GLN A 60 11.94 -4.41 14.77
CA GLN A 60 12.05 -5.84 14.44
C GLN A 60 11.09 -6.70 15.26
N ILE A 61 10.90 -6.40 16.55
CA ILE A 61 9.93 -7.09 17.40
C ILE A 61 8.51 -6.81 16.91
N LEU A 62 8.18 -5.54 16.65
CA LEU A 62 6.88 -5.13 16.11
C LEU A 62 6.55 -5.84 14.80
N ARG A 63 7.49 -5.81 13.85
CA ARG A 63 7.38 -6.50 12.56
C ARG A 63 7.18 -8.00 12.74
N SER A 64 7.92 -8.62 13.66
CA SER A 64 7.80 -10.06 13.94
C SER A 64 6.42 -10.40 14.52
N ALA A 65 5.91 -9.59 15.45
CA ALA A 65 4.59 -9.77 16.02
C ALA A 65 3.48 -9.64 14.96
N LEU A 66 3.57 -8.63 14.09
CA LEU A 66 2.64 -8.45 12.95
C LEU A 66 2.68 -9.63 11.99
N ARG A 67 3.88 -10.12 11.62
CA ARG A 67 4.04 -11.31 10.78
C ARG A 67 3.44 -12.56 11.40
N ILE A 68 3.77 -12.83 12.67
CA ILE A 68 3.28 -14.00 13.41
C ILE A 68 1.76 -13.98 13.46
N SER A 69 1.18 -12.80 13.67
CA SER A 69 -0.26 -12.56 13.66
C SER A 69 -0.91 -12.83 12.29
N GLN A 70 -0.33 -12.36 11.17
CA GLN A 70 -0.88 -12.56 9.82
C GLN A 70 -0.95 -14.03 9.37
N LYS A 71 -0.14 -14.91 9.98
CA LYS A 71 -0.13 -16.35 9.70
C LYS A 71 -1.25 -17.13 10.42
N ARG A 72 -2.11 -16.48 11.21
CA ARG A 72 -3.27 -17.12 11.84
C ARG A 72 -4.34 -17.49 10.80
N LYS A 73 -5.24 -18.39 11.21
CA LYS A 73 -6.40 -18.77 10.38
C LYS A 73 -7.34 -17.57 10.21
N VAL A 74 -8.01 -17.51 9.06
CA VAL A 74 -8.88 -16.40 8.58
C VAL A 74 -9.95 -15.91 9.59
N TYR A 75 -10.35 -16.73 10.56
CA TYR A 75 -11.37 -16.38 11.56
C TYR A 75 -10.82 -15.90 12.91
N GLN A 76 -9.49 -15.82 13.07
CA GLN A 76 -8.87 -15.30 14.29
C GLN A 76 -8.51 -13.82 14.11
N PRO A 77 -8.74 -12.97 15.13
CA PRO A 77 -8.36 -11.58 15.05
C PRO A 77 -6.85 -11.45 14.91
N HIS A 78 -6.43 -10.66 13.91
CA HIS A 78 -5.03 -10.31 13.70
C HIS A 78 -4.69 -9.06 14.53
N PHE A 79 -3.49 -9.02 15.09
CA PHE A 79 -2.85 -7.79 15.52
C PHE A 79 -2.74 -6.85 14.32
N THR A 80 -3.35 -5.67 14.45
CA THR A 80 -3.33 -4.60 13.45
C THR A 80 -3.13 -3.27 14.17
N LEU A 81 -2.32 -2.39 13.60
CA LEU A 81 -2.20 -1.03 14.10
C LEU A 81 -3.39 -0.17 13.64
N SER A 82 -3.81 0.75 14.50
CA SER A 82 -4.77 1.78 14.10
C SER A 82 -4.12 2.74 13.10
N VAL A 83 -4.92 3.50 12.35
CA VAL A 83 -4.39 4.41 11.32
C VAL A 83 -3.59 5.54 11.95
N GLU A 84 -4.04 6.06 13.08
CA GLU A 84 -3.28 6.99 13.91
C GLU A 84 -1.94 6.39 14.32
N SER A 85 -1.94 5.13 14.74
CA SER A 85 -0.71 4.44 15.15
C SER A 85 0.25 4.20 13.99
N LEU A 86 -0.26 4.01 12.77
CA LEU A 86 0.57 3.88 11.57
C LEU A 86 1.25 5.20 11.22
N LEU A 87 0.51 6.31 11.26
CA LEU A 87 1.07 7.63 10.97
C LEU A 87 2.12 8.04 12.02
N GLN A 88 1.82 7.85 13.31
CA GLN A 88 2.75 8.10 14.39
C GLN A 88 4.02 7.23 14.26
N LEU A 89 3.88 5.96 13.86
CA LEU A 89 5.03 5.11 13.58
C LEU A 89 5.90 5.68 12.46
N CYS A 90 5.28 6.15 11.37
CA CYS A 90 6.01 6.78 10.27
C CYS A 90 6.74 8.05 10.71
N GLU A 91 6.07 8.92 11.47
CA GLU A 91 6.65 10.16 11.97
C GLU A 91 7.86 9.91 12.86
N VAL A 92 7.74 9.00 13.83
CA VAL A 92 8.82 8.68 14.76
C VAL A 92 9.99 8.00 14.05
N VAL A 93 9.71 7.12 13.10
CA VAL A 93 10.77 6.47 12.31
C VAL A 93 11.50 7.49 11.44
N ASP A 94 10.78 8.38 10.75
CA ASP A 94 11.36 9.48 9.96
C ASP A 94 12.27 10.37 10.84
N GLU A 95 11.80 10.70 12.05
CA GLU A 95 12.52 11.52 13.02
C GLU A 95 13.77 10.83 13.57
N CYS A 96 13.68 9.52 13.88
CA CYS A 96 14.82 8.72 14.35
C CYS A 96 15.87 8.47 13.27
N CYS A 97 15.52 8.67 12.00
CA CYS A 97 16.44 8.54 10.88
C CYS A 97 17.08 9.88 10.47
N ASP A 98 16.67 11.02 11.05
CA ASP A 98 17.05 12.37 10.59
C ASP A 98 16.80 12.57 9.08
N GLY A 99 15.73 11.96 8.53
CA GLY A 99 15.48 11.94 7.08
C GLY A 99 16.56 11.21 6.27
N ARG A 100 17.47 10.47 6.92
CA ARG A 100 18.49 9.65 6.28
C ARG A 100 17.94 8.28 5.93
N GLN A 101 18.31 7.92 4.72
CA GLN A 101 18.39 6.60 4.13
C GLN A 101 18.88 5.55 5.15
N SER A 102 18.01 4.69 5.67
CA SER A 102 18.40 3.68 6.66
C SER A 102 17.54 2.41 6.68
N LEU A 103 18.16 1.30 7.06
CA LEU A 103 17.49 0.02 7.34
C LEU A 103 16.39 0.13 8.41
N VAL A 104 16.46 1.14 9.29
CA VAL A 104 15.41 1.41 10.30
C VAL A 104 14.14 1.89 9.61
N ALA A 105 14.26 2.77 8.60
CA ALA A 105 13.13 3.22 7.79
C ALA A 105 12.49 2.07 7.02
N GLN A 106 13.30 1.19 6.42
CA GLN A 106 12.81 0.00 5.72
C GLN A 106 11.99 -0.92 6.65
N ILE A 107 12.53 -1.27 7.83
CA ILE A 107 11.83 -2.14 8.79
C ILE A 107 10.55 -1.46 9.29
N GLY A 108 10.57 -0.13 9.49
CA GLY A 108 9.39 0.66 9.82
C GLY A 108 8.32 0.59 8.74
N LEU A 109 8.69 0.77 7.47
CA LEU A 109 7.75 0.67 6.34
C LEU A 109 7.18 -0.75 6.21
N GLU A 110 7.99 -1.79 6.38
CA GLU A 110 7.50 -3.17 6.41
C GLU A 110 6.45 -3.39 7.50
N ALA A 111 6.69 -2.88 8.72
CA ALA A 111 5.71 -2.97 9.80
C ALA A 111 4.39 -2.26 9.47
N VAL A 112 4.47 -1.10 8.82
CA VAL A 112 3.28 -0.37 8.32
C VAL A 112 2.52 -1.21 7.29
N LEU A 113 3.23 -1.74 6.29
CA LEU A 113 2.65 -2.53 5.21
C LEU A 113 2.16 -3.91 5.68
N MET A 114 2.61 -4.43 6.82
CA MET A 114 2.04 -5.63 7.44
C MET A 114 0.70 -5.35 8.16
N SER A 115 0.33 -4.10 8.38
CA SER A 115 -1.00 -3.77 8.87
C SER A 115 -2.02 -3.77 7.74
N THR A 116 -3.28 -4.06 8.06
CA THR A 116 -4.37 -4.02 7.08
C THR A 116 -4.47 -2.62 6.47
N PRO A 117 -4.51 -2.49 5.12
CA PRO A 117 -4.70 -1.24 4.41
C PRO A 117 -5.81 -0.42 5.06
N PRO A 118 -5.46 0.74 5.63
CA PRO A 118 -6.40 1.56 6.35
C PRO A 118 -7.43 2.10 5.37
N VAL A 119 -8.65 1.69 5.61
CA VAL A 119 -9.88 2.24 5.02
C VAL A 119 -9.93 3.77 5.16
N THR A 120 -9.29 4.31 6.19
CA THR A 120 -9.31 5.72 6.55
C THR A 120 -8.12 6.55 6.05
N ILE A 121 -7.20 6.04 5.21
CA ILE A 121 -6.24 6.92 4.52
C ILE A 121 -6.99 7.99 3.71
N LEU A 122 -8.15 7.62 3.18
CA LEU A 122 -9.10 8.55 2.57
C LEU A 122 -10.00 9.25 3.61
N GLN A 123 -10.40 8.57 4.69
CA GLN A 123 -11.41 9.08 5.65
C GLN A 123 -10.89 9.94 6.81
N MET A 124 -9.58 10.12 7.02
CA MET A 124 -9.05 10.90 8.15
C MET A 124 -9.57 12.35 8.22
N MET A 125 -10.23 12.86 7.18
CA MET A 125 -10.90 14.17 7.23
C MET A 125 -12.28 14.21 7.95
N TRP A 126 -12.91 13.08 8.33
CA TRP A 126 -14.29 13.13 8.82
C TRP A 126 -14.52 12.82 10.31
N LEU A 127 -13.70 12.03 11.01
CA LEU A 127 -13.99 11.72 12.42
C LEU A 127 -13.79 12.90 13.38
N PHE A 128 -13.15 13.98 12.95
CA PHE A 128 -13.18 15.28 13.65
C PHE A 128 -14.35 16.18 13.24
N TYR A 129 -15.03 15.87 12.13
CA TYR A 129 -16.06 16.70 11.48
C TYR A 129 -17.36 16.83 12.28
N THR A 130 -17.59 15.94 13.25
CA THR A 130 -18.74 16.01 14.17
C THR A 130 -18.46 16.79 15.45
N LYS A 131 -17.23 17.27 15.66
CA LYS A 131 -16.89 18.16 16.79
C LYS A 131 -16.37 19.50 16.27
N ILE A 132 -17.34 20.34 15.89
CA ILE A 132 -17.22 21.78 15.61
C ILE A 132 -16.73 22.12 14.19
N ARG A 133 -17.67 22.63 13.41
CA ARG A 133 -17.52 23.35 12.13
C ARG A 133 -16.52 24.50 12.25
N ARG A 134 -15.23 24.25 12.00
CA ARG A 134 -14.23 25.22 11.50
C ARG A 134 -13.13 24.43 10.79
N ALA A 135 -12.90 24.75 9.51
CA ALA A 135 -11.78 24.31 8.67
C ALA A 135 -11.42 22.82 8.75
N VAL A 136 -11.68 22.07 7.69
CA VAL A 136 -10.86 20.89 7.37
C VAL A 136 -9.40 21.36 7.47
N SER A 137 -8.67 20.87 8.49
CA SER A 137 -7.32 21.36 8.78
C SER A 137 -6.42 21.01 7.60
N SER A 138 -5.64 21.98 7.10
CA SER A 138 -4.57 21.75 6.13
C SER A 138 -3.59 20.65 6.58
N GLU A 139 -3.54 20.40 7.88
CA GLU A 139 -2.67 19.44 8.56
C GLU A 139 -2.93 17.98 8.16
N ASP A 140 -4.18 17.57 7.93
CA ASP A 140 -4.47 16.15 7.61
C ASP A 140 -4.04 15.79 6.19
N LYS A 141 -4.15 16.74 5.26
CA LYS A 141 -3.63 16.60 3.89
C LYS A 141 -2.11 16.48 3.89
N GLU A 142 -1.47 17.30 4.72
CA GLU A 142 -0.03 17.33 4.88
C GLU A 142 0.48 16.01 5.47
N LYS A 143 -0.22 15.43 6.45
CA LYS A 143 0.12 14.12 7.04
C LYS A 143 0.09 12.99 6.01
N VAL A 144 -0.98 12.87 5.23
CA VAL A 144 -1.09 11.83 4.18
C VAL A 144 -0.03 12.05 3.11
N SER A 145 0.18 13.28 2.66
CA SER A 145 1.22 13.60 1.66
C SER A 145 2.63 13.27 2.19
N LYS A 146 2.94 13.66 3.43
CA LYS A 146 4.22 13.36 4.10
C LYS A 146 4.44 11.86 4.22
N PHE A 147 3.41 11.11 4.64
CA PHE A 147 3.46 9.65 4.71
C PHE A 147 3.74 9.02 3.35
N VAL A 148 2.95 9.37 2.32
CA VAL A 148 3.09 8.77 0.99
C VAL A 148 4.45 9.10 0.39
N ARG A 149 4.97 10.31 0.59
CA ARG A 149 6.31 10.71 0.18
C ARG A 149 7.39 9.89 0.90
N TRP A 150 7.33 9.81 2.23
CA TRP A 150 8.28 9.03 3.04
C TRP A 150 8.29 7.55 2.65
N ALA A 151 7.11 6.95 2.49
CA ALA A 151 6.96 5.54 2.10
C ALA A 151 7.52 5.29 0.69
N THR A 152 7.27 6.21 -0.25
CA THR A 152 7.79 6.14 -1.63
C THR A 152 9.32 6.19 -1.66
N LEU A 153 9.92 7.15 -0.95
CA LEU A 153 11.38 7.28 -0.86
C LEU A 153 12.03 6.05 -0.21
N THR A 154 11.43 5.56 0.88
CA THR A 154 11.92 4.37 1.59
C THR A 154 11.83 3.11 0.73
N ALA A 155 10.72 2.92 0.00
CA ALA A 155 10.54 1.77 -0.89
C ALA A 155 11.46 1.82 -2.13
N LEU A 156 11.72 3.01 -2.66
CA LEU A 156 12.67 3.21 -3.76
C LEU A 156 14.08 2.77 -3.37
N GLN A 157 14.49 3.11 -2.15
CA GLN A 157 15.83 2.82 -1.67
C GLN A 157 16.07 1.37 -1.27
N SER A 158 15.08 0.68 -0.72
CA SER A 158 15.28 -0.73 -0.36
C SER A 158 15.71 -1.56 -1.57
N ASN A 159 15.20 -1.22 -2.77
CA ASN A 159 15.59 -1.85 -4.02
C ASN A 159 17.04 -1.54 -4.44
N ILE A 160 17.62 -0.43 -3.96
CA ILE A 160 19.03 -0.06 -4.23
C ILE A 160 19.95 -0.76 -3.21
N GLU A 161 19.54 -0.80 -1.93
CA GLU A 161 20.34 -1.35 -0.82
C GLU A 161 20.34 -2.88 -0.74
N GLU A 162 19.36 -3.58 -1.34
CA GLU A 162 19.39 -5.05 -1.53
C GLU A 162 20.67 -5.54 -2.25
N VAL A 163 21.41 -4.63 -2.90
CA VAL A 163 22.68 -4.91 -3.59
C VAL A 163 23.90 -4.90 -2.63
N HIS A 164 23.78 -4.43 -1.37
CA HIS A 164 24.91 -4.22 -0.45
C HIS A 164 24.74 -4.83 0.95
N GLY A 165 24.94 -6.16 1.05
CA GLY A 165 25.59 -6.85 2.19
C GLY A 165 24.80 -7.05 3.51
N PRO A 166 24.87 -8.24 4.16
CA PRO A 166 24.14 -8.52 5.38
C PRO A 166 24.90 -8.04 6.63
N GLU A 167 24.29 -7.15 7.42
CA GLU A 167 24.80 -6.81 8.75
C GLU A 167 24.39 -7.86 9.81
N ASN A 168 25.36 -8.22 10.65
CA ASN A 168 25.32 -9.27 11.68
C ASN A 168 24.26 -9.07 12.78
N PHE A 169 23.05 -9.63 12.62
CA PHE A 169 22.16 -10.03 13.72
C PHE A 169 21.39 -11.31 13.35
N ASP A 170 22.12 -12.42 13.35
CA ASP A 170 21.68 -13.72 12.83
C ASP A 170 20.47 -14.37 13.54
N CYS A 171 20.16 -13.97 14.77
CA CYS A 171 19.16 -14.68 15.58
C CYS A 171 17.71 -14.28 15.26
N ILE A 172 17.44 -13.00 14.96
CA ILE A 172 16.09 -12.50 14.64
C ILE A 172 15.83 -12.53 13.12
N MET A 173 16.88 -12.35 12.31
CA MET A 173 16.78 -12.41 10.85
C MET A 173 16.51 -13.84 10.33
N ARG A 174 17.04 -14.89 10.94
CA ARG A 174 16.82 -16.27 10.44
C ARG A 174 15.47 -16.89 10.82
N LEU A 175 14.61 -16.15 11.54
CA LEU A 175 13.17 -16.45 11.64
C LEU A 175 12.44 -16.22 10.30
N GLN A 176 13.13 -15.69 9.27
CA GLN A 176 12.51 -15.13 8.07
C GLN A 176 12.34 -16.09 6.88
N SER A 177 13.01 -17.25 6.85
CA SER A 177 13.44 -17.90 5.59
C SER A 177 12.44 -18.72 4.79
N ASP A 178 11.19 -18.94 5.22
CA ASP A 178 10.39 -19.99 4.57
C ASP A 178 9.40 -19.55 3.49
N GLU A 179 9.02 -18.27 3.37
CA GLU A 179 8.05 -17.82 2.36
C GLU A 179 8.21 -16.31 2.05
N GLU A 180 9.43 -15.86 1.74
CA GLU A 180 9.60 -14.53 1.15
C GLU A 180 9.16 -14.61 -0.31
N SER A 181 8.08 -13.88 -0.66
CA SER A 181 7.80 -13.64 -2.07
C SER A 181 8.86 -12.71 -2.64
N ASP A 182 9.24 -12.94 -3.90
CA ASP A 182 10.05 -12.03 -4.75
C ASP A 182 9.40 -10.65 -4.99
N ASP A 183 8.37 -10.29 -4.22
CA ASP A 183 7.60 -9.07 -4.42
C ASP A 183 8.33 -7.90 -3.74
N SER A 184 8.81 -6.95 -4.55
CA SER A 184 9.57 -5.78 -4.08
C SER A 184 8.76 -4.94 -3.09
N LEU A 185 9.47 -4.14 -2.28
CA LEU A 185 8.80 -3.23 -1.33
C LEU A 185 7.92 -2.20 -2.06
N ILE A 186 8.31 -1.78 -3.26
CA ILE A 186 7.50 -0.92 -4.15
C ILE A 186 6.19 -1.62 -4.52
N SER A 187 6.25 -2.89 -4.92
CA SER A 187 5.04 -3.66 -5.25
C SER A 187 4.10 -3.79 -4.06
N LYS A 188 4.64 -4.11 -2.89
CA LYS A 188 3.88 -4.18 -1.62
C LYS A 188 3.24 -2.84 -1.28
N LEU A 189 3.96 -1.73 -1.42
CA LEU A 189 3.43 -0.39 -1.18
C LEU A 189 2.28 -0.04 -2.13
N VAL A 190 2.43 -0.29 -3.43
CA VAL A 190 1.38 -0.02 -4.42
C VAL A 190 0.14 -0.86 -4.17
N ARG A 191 0.31 -2.17 -3.89
CA ARG A 191 -0.78 -3.06 -3.49
C ARG A 191 -1.54 -2.52 -2.28
N TRP A 192 -0.80 -2.09 -1.27
CA TRP A 192 -1.36 -1.59 -0.02
C TRP A 192 -2.11 -0.26 -0.20
N LEU A 193 -1.58 0.67 -1.01
CA LEU A 193 -2.25 1.92 -1.34
C LEU A 193 -3.51 1.69 -2.19
N ALA A 194 -3.42 0.86 -3.24
CA ALA A 194 -4.57 0.52 -4.09
C ALA A 194 -5.70 -0.12 -3.27
N ALA A 195 -5.37 -1.05 -2.38
CA ALA A 195 -6.34 -1.64 -1.47
C ALA A 195 -6.95 -0.63 -0.49
N SER A 196 -6.15 0.29 0.06
CA SER A 196 -6.65 1.36 0.93
C SER A 196 -7.70 2.23 0.21
N VAL A 197 -7.47 2.52 -1.08
CA VAL A 197 -8.40 3.29 -1.92
C VAL A 197 -9.70 2.53 -2.16
N ILE A 198 -9.60 1.30 -2.66
CA ILE A 198 -10.77 0.49 -3.02
C ILE A 198 -11.63 0.24 -1.78
N VAL A 199 -11.03 -0.26 -0.68
CA VAL A 199 -11.75 -0.54 0.56
C VAL A 199 -12.27 0.76 1.20
N GLY A 200 -11.51 1.85 1.12
CA GLY A 200 -11.90 3.18 1.63
C GLY A 200 -13.14 3.76 0.94
N LYS A 201 -13.17 3.71 -0.40
CA LYS A 201 -14.34 4.10 -1.20
C LYS A 201 -15.56 3.22 -0.90
N HIS A 202 -15.34 1.94 -0.60
CA HIS A 202 -16.41 1.03 -0.20
C HIS A 202 -17.03 1.34 1.16
N SER A 203 -16.22 1.56 2.19
CA SER A 203 -16.70 1.73 3.57
C SER A 203 -17.42 3.06 3.83
N LEU A 204 -17.02 4.14 3.13
CA LEU A 204 -17.63 5.47 3.29
C LEU A 204 -19.13 5.43 2.96
N LYS A 205 -19.54 4.51 2.09
CA LYS A 205 -20.94 4.35 1.68
C LYS A 205 -21.78 3.51 2.65
N PHE A 206 -21.17 2.81 3.61
CA PHE A 206 -21.87 2.05 4.66
C PHE A 206 -22.11 2.86 5.94
N SER A 207 -21.32 3.90 6.23
CA SER A 207 -21.51 4.75 7.41
C SER A 207 -22.65 5.76 7.26
N ASN A 208 -23.15 6.00 6.05
CA ASN A 208 -24.39 6.72 5.79
C ASN A 208 -25.57 5.74 5.99
N LEU A 209 -25.96 5.51 7.25
CA LEU A 209 -27.13 4.72 7.64
C LEU A 209 -28.42 5.41 7.14
N ASP A 210 -29.10 4.74 6.19
CA ASP A 210 -30.56 4.54 6.20
C ASP A 210 -31.11 3.71 5.03
N LEU A 211 -30.29 3.25 4.07
CA LEU A 211 -30.77 2.33 3.01
C LEU A 211 -29.99 1.02 2.98
N CYS A 212 -30.31 0.16 3.96
CA CYS A 212 -29.73 -1.18 4.13
C CYS A 212 -30.41 -2.28 3.30
N HIS A 213 -31.29 -1.93 2.34
CA HIS A 213 -32.04 -2.93 1.58
C HIS A 213 -31.92 -2.69 0.09
N SER A 214 -31.01 -3.46 -0.56
CA SER A 214 -31.04 -3.89 -1.99
C SER A 214 -29.68 -3.97 -2.69
N PHE A 215 -28.54 -3.79 -2.01
CA PHE A 215 -27.25 -3.96 -2.69
C PHE A 215 -26.90 -5.44 -2.88
N ASP A 216 -27.19 -5.92 -4.08
CA ASP A 216 -26.76 -7.22 -4.54
C ASP A 216 -25.32 -7.14 -5.06
N ARG A 217 -24.35 -7.45 -4.18
CA ARG A 217 -22.91 -7.52 -4.52
C ARG A 217 -22.62 -8.49 -5.66
N SER A 218 -23.54 -9.39 -6.02
CA SER A 218 -23.39 -10.26 -7.19
C SER A 218 -23.36 -9.49 -8.51
N LYS A 219 -23.78 -8.21 -8.53
CA LYS A 219 -23.75 -7.34 -9.71
C LYS A 219 -22.39 -6.66 -9.97
N LEU A 220 -21.45 -6.71 -9.02
CA LEU A 220 -20.09 -6.19 -9.20
C LEU A 220 -19.24 -7.20 -9.99
N ASN A 221 -19.33 -7.15 -11.31
CA ASN A 221 -18.59 -8.07 -12.19
C ASN A 221 -17.32 -7.43 -12.79
N ASN A 222 -17.36 -6.13 -13.08
CA ASN A 222 -16.29 -5.40 -13.75
C ASN A 222 -16.09 -4.00 -13.15
N LEU A 223 -15.01 -3.33 -13.56
CA LEU A 223 -14.69 -1.98 -13.13
C LEU A 223 -15.80 -0.99 -13.52
N LEU A 224 -16.49 -1.21 -14.64
CA LEU A 224 -17.62 -0.34 -15.03
C LEU A 224 -18.74 -0.36 -13.98
N SER A 225 -19.17 -1.54 -13.54
CA SER A 225 -20.18 -1.70 -12.49
C SER A 225 -19.72 -1.12 -11.14
N LEU A 226 -18.41 -1.12 -10.88
CA LEU A 226 -17.80 -0.50 -9.70
C LEU A 226 -17.80 1.03 -9.80
N MET A 227 -17.53 1.59 -10.97
CA MET A 227 -17.56 3.04 -11.25
C MET A 227 -18.99 3.57 -11.23
N GLU A 228 -19.95 2.88 -11.85
CA GLU A 228 -21.37 3.22 -11.77
C GLU A 228 -21.87 3.22 -10.33
N TRP A 229 -21.40 2.28 -9.51
CA TRP A 229 -21.66 2.29 -8.07
C TRP A 229 -21.03 3.48 -7.34
N ASP A 230 -19.94 4.05 -7.87
CA ASP A 230 -19.38 5.32 -7.42
C ASP A 230 -20.28 6.51 -7.72
N ASP A 231 -20.75 6.60 -8.96
CA ASP A 231 -21.54 7.74 -9.44
C ASP A 231 -22.97 7.76 -8.90
N GLN A 232 -23.64 6.60 -8.82
CA GLN A 232 -25.09 6.50 -8.57
C GLN A 232 -25.53 6.93 -7.15
N ARG A 233 -24.59 7.24 -6.24
CA ARG A 233 -24.87 7.81 -4.90
C ARG A 233 -24.18 9.14 -4.63
N CYS A 234 -23.50 9.71 -5.62
CA CYS A 234 -22.78 10.99 -5.52
C CYS A 234 -23.68 12.22 -5.74
N SER A 235 -25.00 12.04 -5.87
CA SER A 235 -25.95 13.11 -6.18
C SER A 235 -26.39 13.97 -4.98
N SER A 236 -26.05 13.62 -3.72
CA SER A 236 -26.56 14.34 -2.54
C SER A 236 -25.52 15.03 -1.66
N THR A 237 -24.21 14.80 -1.84
CA THR A 237 -23.12 15.60 -1.24
C THR A 237 -21.80 15.17 -1.91
N SER A 238 -21.21 16.00 -2.77
CA SER A 238 -19.90 15.72 -3.37
C SER A 238 -18.80 15.77 -2.29
N ARG A 239 -18.53 14.61 -1.68
CA ARG A 239 -17.40 14.43 -0.77
C ARG A 239 -16.20 13.97 -1.59
N THR A 240 -15.53 14.92 -2.24
CA THR A 240 -14.21 14.68 -2.82
C THR A 240 -13.20 14.51 -1.69
N PHE A 241 -12.36 13.47 -1.74
CA PHE A 241 -11.29 13.37 -0.77
C PHE A 241 -10.23 14.41 -1.14
N ALA A 242 -9.74 15.14 -0.15
CA ALA A 242 -8.96 16.33 -0.47
C ALA A 242 -7.47 16.02 -0.81
N CYS A 243 -7.14 14.73 -0.97
CA CYS A 243 -5.84 14.17 -1.36
C CYS A 243 -5.93 13.19 -2.54
N GLU A 244 -7.07 13.08 -3.25
CA GLU A 244 -7.24 12.10 -4.34
C GLU A 244 -6.17 12.26 -5.42
N GLU A 245 -5.89 13.51 -5.82
CA GLU A 245 -4.91 13.83 -6.85
C GLU A 245 -3.47 13.48 -6.43
N THR A 246 -3.10 13.82 -5.18
CA THR A 246 -1.78 13.47 -4.63
C THR A 246 -1.63 11.95 -4.57
N LEU A 247 -2.61 11.25 -4.03
CA LEU A 247 -2.57 9.80 -3.92
C LEU A 247 -2.57 9.12 -5.30
N ALA A 248 -3.37 9.62 -6.25
CA ALA A 248 -3.40 9.12 -7.62
C ALA A 248 -2.04 9.30 -8.31
N SER A 249 -1.43 10.47 -8.13
CA SER A 249 -0.10 10.77 -8.65
C SER A 249 0.96 9.83 -8.06
N SER A 250 0.92 9.56 -6.75
CA SER A 250 1.88 8.64 -6.11
C SER A 250 1.69 7.19 -6.55
N VAL A 251 0.44 6.71 -6.58
CA VAL A 251 0.12 5.35 -7.03
C VAL A 251 0.53 5.17 -8.49
N PHE A 252 0.26 6.16 -9.34
CA PHE A 252 0.66 6.15 -10.74
C PHE A 252 2.19 6.14 -10.89
N PHE A 253 2.91 7.01 -10.19
CA PHE A 253 4.37 7.05 -10.20
C PHE A 253 4.98 5.72 -9.76
N LEU A 254 4.53 5.16 -8.63
CA LEU A 254 5.01 3.88 -8.14
C LEU A 254 4.68 2.72 -9.09
N GLN A 255 3.55 2.78 -9.79
CA GLN A 255 3.20 1.80 -10.83
C GLN A 255 4.15 1.88 -12.04
N GLN A 256 4.55 3.10 -12.46
CA GLN A 256 5.50 3.27 -13.57
C GLN A 256 6.86 2.63 -13.28
N LEU A 257 7.27 2.62 -12.01
CA LEU A 257 8.53 1.98 -11.59
C LEU A 257 8.48 0.45 -11.70
N GLN A 258 7.29 -0.15 -11.67
CA GLN A 258 7.15 -1.62 -11.67
C GLN A 258 7.15 -2.25 -13.06
N ARG A 259 6.97 -1.45 -14.14
CA ARG A 259 7.03 -1.73 -15.59
C ARG A 259 6.33 -2.98 -16.17
N THR A 260 6.27 -4.11 -15.46
CA THR A 260 5.82 -5.43 -15.94
C THR A 260 5.03 -6.22 -14.91
N ASN A 261 4.71 -5.66 -13.73
CA ASN A 261 3.89 -6.38 -12.73
C ASN A 261 2.40 -6.36 -13.07
N TYR A 262 2.01 -7.19 -14.04
CA TYR A 262 0.63 -7.37 -14.48
C TYR A 262 -0.28 -8.03 -13.44
N THR A 263 0.28 -8.59 -12.37
CA THR A 263 -0.53 -9.25 -11.33
C THR A 263 -1.32 -8.24 -10.50
N VAL A 264 -0.73 -7.08 -10.22
CA VAL A 264 -1.34 -6.02 -9.39
C VAL A 264 -2.02 -4.95 -10.24
N LEU A 265 -1.58 -4.80 -11.49
CA LEU A 265 -2.02 -3.76 -12.41
C LEU A 265 -3.56 -3.53 -12.44
N PRO A 266 -4.42 -4.57 -12.47
CA PRO A 266 -5.87 -4.36 -12.47
C PRO A 266 -6.41 -3.65 -11.23
N SER A 267 -5.90 -4.01 -10.04
CA SER A 267 -6.31 -3.34 -8.79
C SER A 267 -5.77 -1.92 -8.73
N VAL A 268 -4.56 -1.67 -9.25
CA VAL A 268 -3.97 -0.32 -9.34
C VAL A 268 -4.79 0.57 -10.26
N VAL A 269 -5.10 0.09 -11.46
CA VAL A 269 -5.92 0.85 -12.42
C VAL A 269 -7.32 1.10 -11.85
N SER A 270 -7.93 0.11 -11.20
CA SER A 270 -9.22 0.29 -10.53
C SER A 270 -9.17 1.38 -9.45
N ALA A 271 -8.13 1.38 -8.61
CA ALA A 271 -7.92 2.41 -7.59
C ALA A 271 -7.72 3.80 -8.21
N LEU A 272 -6.92 3.91 -9.27
CA LEU A 272 -6.70 5.19 -9.97
C LEU A 272 -7.99 5.72 -10.60
N CYS A 273 -8.79 4.86 -11.23
CA CYS A 273 -10.09 5.25 -11.78
C CYS A 273 -11.05 5.73 -10.68
N LEU A 274 -11.05 5.09 -9.50
CA LEU A 274 -11.85 5.53 -8.35
C LEU A 274 -11.40 6.87 -7.74
N LEU A 275 -10.10 7.16 -7.76
CA LEU A 275 -9.56 8.45 -7.29
C LEU A 275 -9.86 9.58 -8.28
N LEU A 276 -9.84 9.27 -9.57
CA LEU A 276 -10.01 10.23 -10.66
C LEU A 276 -11.44 10.22 -11.24
N SER A 277 -12.42 9.63 -10.54
CA SER A 277 -13.78 9.45 -11.06
C SER A 277 -14.45 10.78 -11.40
N SER A 278 -14.22 11.83 -10.61
CA SER A 278 -14.69 13.20 -10.88
C SER A 278 -14.09 13.78 -12.17
N SER A 279 -12.80 13.56 -12.42
CA SER A 279 -12.12 14.00 -13.64
C SER A 279 -12.46 13.15 -14.87
N LEU A 280 -12.80 11.88 -14.67
CA LEU A 280 -13.22 10.94 -15.72
C LEU A 280 -14.69 11.14 -16.13
N SER A 281 -15.52 11.68 -15.23
CA SER A 281 -16.95 11.94 -15.47
C SER A 281 -17.25 13.36 -15.95
N CYS A 282 -16.39 14.34 -15.66
CA CYS A 282 -16.59 15.73 -16.10
C CYS A 282 -16.39 15.89 -17.62
N THR A 283 -17.51 16.06 -18.33
CA THR A 283 -17.66 16.42 -19.75
C THR A 283 -17.18 17.84 -20.10
N GLU A 284 -16.21 18.39 -19.36
CA GLU A 284 -15.69 19.76 -19.55
C GLU A 284 -14.31 19.80 -20.23
N THR A 285 -13.93 18.71 -20.90
CA THR A 285 -12.88 18.79 -21.92
C THR A 285 -13.52 18.50 -23.28
N ASP A 286 -13.41 19.46 -24.20
CA ASP A 286 -13.78 19.38 -25.63
C ASP A 286 -13.04 18.26 -26.41
N ILE A 287 -12.55 17.23 -25.73
CA ILE A 287 -11.61 16.21 -26.23
C ILE A 287 -12.25 14.81 -26.26
N LEU A 288 -13.36 14.54 -25.54
CA LEU A 288 -13.75 13.16 -25.17
C LEU A 288 -15.20 12.72 -25.45
N GLY A 289 -15.93 13.34 -26.37
CA GLY A 289 -17.32 12.93 -26.69
C GLY A 289 -17.45 11.49 -27.23
N ASP A 290 -16.49 11.05 -28.05
CA ASP A 290 -16.41 9.68 -28.61
C ASP A 290 -15.62 8.72 -27.71
N ASP A 291 -14.93 9.27 -26.70
CA ASP A 291 -14.04 8.52 -25.80
C ASP A 291 -14.77 8.02 -24.55
N ALA A 292 -15.94 8.56 -24.18
CA ALA A 292 -16.74 8.04 -23.07
C ALA A 292 -17.20 6.59 -23.32
N ILE A 293 -17.62 6.27 -24.55
CA ILE A 293 -17.98 4.91 -24.98
C ILE A 293 -16.75 4.00 -24.97
N GLN A 294 -15.59 4.53 -25.35
CA GLN A 294 -14.31 3.80 -25.28
C GLN A 294 -13.91 3.53 -23.82
N LEU A 295 -14.03 4.49 -22.92
CA LEU A 295 -13.75 4.33 -21.49
C LEU A 295 -14.68 3.30 -20.83
N ALA A 296 -15.98 3.37 -21.11
CA ALA A 296 -16.93 2.37 -20.63
C ALA A 296 -16.56 0.96 -21.14
N THR A 297 -16.15 0.86 -22.41
CA THR A 297 -15.66 -0.40 -22.98
C THR A 297 -14.40 -0.89 -22.27
N LEU A 298 -13.43 -0.01 -21.97
CA LEU A 298 -12.21 -0.35 -21.23
C LEU A 298 -12.52 -0.83 -19.82
N PHE A 299 -13.39 -0.12 -19.10
CA PHE A 299 -13.83 -0.50 -17.76
C PHE A 299 -14.57 -1.85 -17.76
N SER A 300 -15.34 -2.15 -18.80
CA SER A 300 -16.07 -3.43 -18.90
C SER A 300 -15.16 -4.65 -19.04
N LYS A 301 -13.94 -4.47 -19.61
CA LYS A 301 -12.93 -5.53 -19.82
C LYS A 301 -12.11 -5.85 -18.57
N ILE A 302 -12.16 -5.00 -17.55
CA ILE A 302 -11.42 -5.18 -16.31
C ILE A 302 -12.37 -5.75 -15.26
N ASN A 303 -12.06 -6.94 -14.76
CA ASN A 303 -12.84 -7.55 -13.67
C ASN A 303 -12.82 -6.66 -12.42
N CYS A 304 -13.89 -6.74 -11.63
CA CYS A 304 -13.94 -6.06 -10.34
C CYS A 304 -12.77 -6.56 -9.46
N PRO A 305 -11.99 -5.64 -8.85
CA PRO A 305 -10.84 -6.01 -8.03
C PRO A 305 -11.24 -6.85 -6.80
N ALA A 306 -10.38 -7.78 -6.40
CA ALA A 306 -10.61 -8.65 -5.25
C ALA A 306 -10.89 -7.85 -3.96
N GLU A 307 -10.24 -6.70 -3.82
CA GLU A 307 -10.37 -5.76 -2.70
C GLU A 307 -11.81 -5.25 -2.50
N ALA A 308 -12.66 -5.28 -3.53
CA ALA A 308 -14.07 -4.88 -3.44
C ALA A 308 -14.94 -5.91 -2.69
N TYR A 309 -14.46 -7.16 -2.59
CA TYR A 309 -15.21 -8.25 -1.98
C TYR A 309 -15.00 -8.30 -0.46
N PRO A 310 -16.06 -8.55 0.34
CA PRO A 310 -15.97 -8.53 1.80
C PRO A 310 -15.19 -9.71 2.38
N THR A 311 -14.91 -10.74 1.58
CA THR A 311 -14.07 -11.89 1.94
C THR A 311 -12.57 -11.63 1.75
N TRP A 312 -12.22 -10.56 1.02
CA TRP A 312 -10.82 -10.20 0.79
C TRP A 312 -10.12 -9.81 2.09
N ARG A 313 -8.87 -10.24 2.23
CA ARG A 313 -8.01 -9.92 3.36
C ARG A 313 -6.64 -9.52 2.85
N TRP A 314 -6.05 -8.53 3.50
CA TRP A 314 -4.70 -8.13 3.18
C TRP A 314 -3.68 -9.20 3.58
N SER A 315 -2.67 -9.37 2.72
CA SER A 315 -1.48 -10.16 3.00
C SER A 315 -0.25 -9.39 2.54
N PHE A 316 0.74 -9.26 3.42
CA PHE A 316 2.01 -8.63 3.07
C PHE A 316 2.83 -9.48 2.10
N TYR A 317 2.73 -10.81 2.20
CA TYR A 317 3.61 -11.74 1.51
C TYR A 317 3.14 -12.17 0.14
N GLN A 318 1.84 -12.11 -0.17
CA GLN A 318 1.36 -12.61 -1.45
C GLN A 318 0.29 -11.71 -2.03
N PRO A 319 0.35 -11.43 -3.35
CA PRO A 319 -0.78 -10.94 -4.09
C PRO A 319 -1.99 -11.81 -3.89
N TRP A 320 -3.15 -11.19 -3.65
CA TRP A 320 -4.38 -11.93 -3.51
C TRP A 320 -4.69 -12.59 -4.86
N LYS A 321 -4.82 -13.92 -4.85
CA LYS A 321 -5.22 -14.68 -6.03
C LYS A 321 -6.69 -15.02 -5.85
N ASP A 322 -7.54 -14.45 -6.69
CA ASP A 322 -8.92 -14.89 -6.76
C ASP A 322 -8.96 -16.35 -7.19
N GLN A 323 -9.67 -17.19 -6.44
CA GLN A 323 -9.88 -18.61 -6.77
C GLN A 323 -10.95 -18.79 -7.86
N SER A 324 -11.34 -17.71 -8.56
CA SER A 324 -12.15 -17.85 -9.76
C SER A 324 -11.32 -18.57 -10.83
N SER A 325 -11.99 -19.39 -11.65
CA SER A 325 -11.36 -20.16 -12.73
C SER A 325 -10.32 -19.32 -13.47
N GLU A 326 -9.08 -19.81 -13.59
CA GLU A 326 -8.04 -19.06 -14.27
C GLU A 326 -8.55 -18.60 -15.65
N PRO A 327 -8.57 -17.29 -15.93
CA PRO A 327 -9.05 -16.80 -17.20
C PRO A 327 -8.15 -17.32 -18.32
N SER A 328 -8.72 -17.50 -19.52
CA SER A 328 -7.95 -17.85 -20.71
C SER A 328 -6.86 -16.80 -20.95
N ASP A 329 -5.75 -17.21 -21.57
CA ASP A 329 -4.63 -16.30 -21.84
C ASP A 329 -5.06 -15.12 -22.72
N ALA A 330 -6.04 -15.32 -23.61
CA ALA A 330 -6.65 -14.25 -24.40
C ALA A 330 -7.38 -13.22 -23.51
N ALA A 331 -8.18 -13.66 -22.53
CA ALA A 331 -8.86 -12.76 -21.60
C ALA A 331 -7.88 -12.02 -20.68
N LYS A 332 -6.77 -12.68 -20.26
CA LYS A 332 -5.69 -12.03 -19.52
C LYS A 332 -5.02 -10.93 -20.35
N LEU A 333 -4.74 -11.20 -21.63
CA LEU A 333 -4.14 -10.22 -22.54
C LEU A 333 -5.05 -9.01 -22.77
N GLU A 334 -6.33 -9.23 -23.05
CA GLU A 334 -7.31 -8.16 -23.25
C GLU A 334 -7.45 -7.29 -22.00
N LYS A 335 -7.49 -7.90 -20.81
CA LYS A 335 -7.53 -7.20 -19.53
C LYS A 335 -6.29 -6.33 -19.32
N ASN A 336 -5.10 -6.88 -19.58
CA ASN A 336 -3.85 -6.14 -19.45
C ASN A 336 -3.78 -4.98 -20.44
N GLN A 337 -4.20 -5.19 -21.69
CA GLN A 337 -4.26 -4.14 -22.70
C GLN A 337 -5.25 -3.03 -22.29
N ALA A 338 -6.40 -3.39 -21.73
CA ALA A 338 -7.36 -2.42 -21.19
C ALA A 338 -6.74 -1.58 -20.05
N CYS A 339 -6.01 -2.21 -19.15
CA CYS A 339 -5.29 -1.53 -18.08
C CYS A 339 -4.24 -0.54 -18.61
N GLU A 340 -3.43 -0.96 -19.59
CA GLU A 340 -2.41 -0.11 -20.22
C GLU A 340 -3.03 1.10 -20.92
N MET A 341 -4.12 0.90 -21.68
CA MET A 341 -4.83 2.01 -22.32
C MET A 341 -5.39 3.01 -21.29
N LEU A 342 -5.92 2.53 -20.16
CA LEU A 342 -6.37 3.41 -19.08
C LEU A 342 -5.21 4.15 -18.41
N LEU A 343 -4.05 3.52 -18.21
CA LEU A 343 -2.87 4.22 -17.71
C LEU A 343 -2.44 5.36 -18.64
N VAL A 344 -2.56 5.20 -19.96
CA VAL A 344 -2.30 6.28 -20.92
C VAL A 344 -3.29 7.44 -20.73
N VAL A 345 -4.59 7.15 -20.56
CA VAL A 345 -5.59 8.19 -20.27
C VAL A 345 -5.28 8.90 -18.96
N ILE A 346 -5.00 8.14 -17.89
CA ILE A 346 -4.65 8.66 -16.56
C ILE A 346 -3.39 9.53 -16.63
N SER A 347 -2.39 9.15 -17.43
CA SER A 347 -1.17 9.94 -17.61
C SER A 347 -1.43 11.31 -18.22
N LYS A 348 -2.42 11.42 -19.11
CA LYS A 348 -2.84 12.69 -19.70
C LYS A 348 -3.59 13.54 -18.68
N LEU A 349 -4.45 12.92 -17.86
CA LEU A 349 -5.21 13.58 -16.80
C LEU A 349 -4.30 14.14 -15.70
N LEU A 350 -3.31 13.38 -15.25
CA LEU A 350 -2.41 13.77 -14.16
C LEU A 350 -1.34 14.79 -14.58
N GLY A 351 -1.12 14.99 -15.89
CA GLY A 351 -0.09 15.88 -16.42
C GLY A 351 1.34 15.34 -16.22
N ARG A 352 2.12 15.27 -17.30
CA ARG A 352 3.46 14.62 -17.27
C ARG A 352 4.50 15.39 -16.43
N ASN A 353 4.31 16.69 -16.20
CA ASN A 353 5.27 17.56 -15.53
C ASN A 353 4.98 17.80 -14.03
N SER A 354 3.72 17.66 -13.60
CA SER A 354 3.27 17.79 -12.19
C SER A 354 3.65 16.58 -11.34
N LEU A 355 3.75 15.41 -11.96
CA LEU A 355 4.04 14.13 -11.29
C LEU A 355 5.43 14.08 -10.64
N TYR A 356 6.42 14.79 -11.17
CA TYR A 356 7.78 14.80 -10.61
C TYR A 356 7.99 15.95 -9.62
N SER A 357 7.37 17.10 -9.87
CA SER A 357 7.51 18.31 -9.04
C SER A 357 6.89 18.16 -7.65
N ASN A 358 5.86 17.33 -7.52
CA ASN A 358 5.12 17.18 -6.26
C ASN A 358 5.76 16.19 -5.28
N PHE A 359 6.64 15.29 -5.75
CA PHE A 359 7.12 14.15 -4.96
C PHE A 359 8.61 14.13 -4.72
N LEU A 360 9.41 14.60 -5.67
CA LEU A 360 10.87 14.59 -5.57
C LEU A 360 11.36 16.03 -5.57
N SER A 361 12.13 16.41 -4.56
CA SER A 361 12.96 17.60 -4.70
C SER A 361 14.02 17.32 -5.77
N PHE A 362 14.52 18.36 -6.44
CA PHE A 362 15.61 18.21 -7.44
C PHE A 362 16.80 17.42 -6.88
N GLN A 363 17.03 17.53 -5.56
CA GLN A 363 18.08 16.85 -4.83
C GLN A 363 17.81 15.35 -4.59
N ASP A 364 16.55 14.93 -4.55
CA ASP A 364 16.14 13.53 -4.44
C ASP A 364 16.21 12.83 -5.82
N VAL A 365 15.85 13.54 -6.89
CA VAL A 365 15.92 13.04 -8.27
C VAL A 365 17.37 12.67 -8.66
N ASP A 366 18.34 13.51 -8.29
CA ASP A 366 19.78 13.28 -8.53
C ASP A 366 20.35 12.12 -7.71
N LYS A 367 19.86 11.90 -6.48
CA LYS A 367 20.28 10.78 -5.61
C LYS A 367 19.68 9.43 -6.03
N LEU A 368 18.47 9.45 -6.57
CA LEU A 368 17.70 8.25 -6.90
C LEU A 368 17.96 7.72 -8.32
N GLY A 369 18.85 8.35 -9.09
CA GLY A 369 19.18 7.90 -10.45
C GLY A 369 17.95 7.85 -11.37
N VAL A 370 16.93 8.68 -11.10
CA VAL A 370 15.62 8.64 -11.78
C VAL A 370 15.75 8.95 -13.27
N PHE A 371 16.89 9.43 -13.77
CA PHE A 371 17.14 9.61 -15.20
C PHE A 371 18.01 8.51 -15.83
N ASP A 372 18.54 7.55 -15.06
CA ASP A 372 19.34 6.46 -15.63
C ASP A 372 18.48 5.52 -16.48
N TRP A 373 17.17 5.42 -16.19
CA TRP A 373 16.26 4.66 -17.04
C TRP A 373 16.04 5.29 -18.42
N GLU A 374 16.14 6.61 -18.57
CA GLU A 374 16.10 7.29 -19.87
C GLU A 374 17.39 7.04 -20.66
N ARG A 375 18.54 6.93 -19.97
CA ARG A 375 19.84 6.62 -20.60
C ARG A 375 19.92 5.19 -21.14
N HIS A 376 19.14 4.25 -20.61
CA HIS A 376 19.06 2.88 -21.12
C HIS A 376 18.17 2.74 -22.38
N ILE A 377 17.28 3.69 -22.65
CA ILE A 377 16.46 3.72 -23.88
C ILE A 377 17.28 4.21 -25.09
N LEU A 378 18.34 4.98 -24.86
CA LEU A 378 19.14 5.63 -25.89
C LEU A 378 20.45 4.90 -26.25
N LYS A 379 20.67 3.68 -25.78
CA LYS A 379 21.76 2.84 -26.28
C LYS A 379 21.24 1.91 -27.37
N PRO A 380 21.59 2.14 -28.66
CA PRO A 380 21.47 1.09 -29.66
C PRO A 380 22.39 -0.08 -29.27
N GLN A 381 21.94 -1.31 -29.55
CA GLN A 381 22.79 -2.50 -29.50
C GLN A 381 24.00 -2.36 -30.43
#